data_AF-A0A9E3ZEM8-F1
#
_entry.id   AF-A0A9E3ZEM8-F1
#
_cell.length_a   1.000
_cell.length_b   1.000
_cell.length_c   1.000
_cell.angle_alpha   90.00
_cell.angle_beta   90.00
_cell.angle_gamma   90.00
#
_symmetry.space_group_name_H-M   'P 1'
#
loop_
_entity.id
_entity.type
_entity.pdbx_description
1 polymer ?
#
loop_
_entity_poly.entity_id
_entity_poly.type
_entity_poly.pdbx_seq_one_letter_code
_entity_poly.pdbx_strand_id
1 'polypeptide(L)'
;QYEGSKRELPLLIGIPRGSQPVQSLHSPATIRDRLRNYCGSVAFTADGHQFGVSSPRGGLVTRWSRDGTYLDAHDQTDACGIAATAQALWLSDGSGRLVRYGSSPNDGAHWQETQWDNHLRAV
;
A
#
# COMPACT_ATOMS: atom_id res chain seq x y z
N GLN A 1 4.07 -7.60 9.78
CA GLN A 1 4.85 -6.64 10.61
C GLN A 1 6.17 -7.30 10.97
N TYR A 2 7.29 -6.63 10.74
CA TYR A 2 8.61 -7.10 11.19
C TYR A 2 9.04 -6.29 12.42
N GLU A 3 9.51 -6.97 13.47
CA GLU A 3 9.79 -6.39 14.80
C GLU A 3 11.26 -6.48 15.25
N GLY A 4 12.14 -7.03 14.43
CA GLY A 4 13.57 -7.06 14.75
C GLY A 4 14.26 -5.72 14.47
N SER A 5 15.58 -5.77 14.29
CA SER A 5 16.39 -4.55 14.16
C SER A 5 15.85 -3.60 13.09
N LYS A 6 15.77 -2.30 13.39
CA LYS A 6 15.44 -1.27 12.38
C LYS A 6 16.45 -1.22 11.22
N ARG A 7 17.63 -1.86 11.38
CA ARG A 7 18.67 -1.98 10.35
C ARG A 7 18.51 -3.25 9.51
N GLU A 8 17.68 -4.20 9.93
CA GLU A 8 17.34 -5.33 9.08
C GLU A 8 16.40 -4.87 7.96
N LEU A 9 16.67 -5.39 6.76
CA LEU A 9 15.93 -5.12 5.54
C LEU A 9 15.18 -6.39 5.14
N PRO A 10 14.12 -6.77 5.88
CA PRO A 10 13.34 -7.95 5.56
C PRO A 10 12.69 -7.81 4.19
N LEU A 11 12.35 -8.94 3.57
CA LEU A 11 11.48 -8.96 2.42
C LEU A 11 10.10 -8.43 2.85
N LEU A 12 9.73 -7.24 2.38
CA LEU A 12 8.46 -6.60 2.71
C LEU A 12 7.34 -6.94 1.73
N ILE A 13 7.68 -7.07 0.46
CA ILE A 13 6.73 -7.33 -0.61
C ILE A 13 7.31 -8.44 -1.48
N GLY A 14 6.48 -9.45 -1.78
CA GLY A 14 6.90 -10.58 -2.58
C GLY A 14 5.75 -11.21 -3.36
N ILE A 15 6.10 -11.85 -4.47
CA ILE A 15 5.16 -12.59 -5.32
C ILE A 15 5.41 -14.08 -5.15
N PRO A 16 4.41 -14.88 -4.73
CA PRO A 16 4.51 -16.33 -4.70
C PRO A 16 4.74 -16.89 -6.11
N ARG A 17 5.63 -17.88 -6.24
CA ARG A 17 5.95 -18.55 -7.50
C ARG A 17 5.66 -20.05 -7.41
N GLY A 18 4.43 -20.39 -7.03
CA GLY A 18 4.03 -21.77 -6.77
C GLY A 18 4.90 -22.38 -5.66
N SER A 19 5.62 -23.46 -5.97
CA SER A 19 6.55 -24.12 -5.02
C SER A 19 7.95 -23.51 -4.97
N GLN A 20 8.25 -22.52 -5.82
CA GLN A 20 9.54 -21.81 -5.79
C GLN A 20 9.60 -20.78 -4.66
N PRO A 21 10.80 -20.35 -4.23
CA PRO A 21 10.94 -19.24 -3.29
C PRO A 21 10.15 -18.00 -3.74
N VAL A 22 9.59 -17.29 -2.77
CA VAL A 22 8.89 -16.01 -3.02
C VAL A 22 9.86 -15.04 -3.69
N GLN A 23 9.43 -14.48 -4.82
CA GLN A 23 10.21 -13.46 -5.51
C GLN A 23 10.17 -12.18 -4.67
N SER A 24 11.30 -11.78 -4.11
CA SER A 24 11.46 -10.50 -3.43
C SER A 24 11.30 -9.35 -4.42
N LEU A 25 10.51 -8.34 -4.05
CA LEU A 25 10.36 -7.13 -4.84
C LEU A 25 11.20 -5.98 -4.26
N HIS A 26 11.69 -5.13 -5.15
CA HIS A 26 12.61 -4.05 -4.78
C HIS A 26 12.09 -2.71 -5.32
N SER A 27 11.93 -1.75 -4.42
CA SER A 27 11.73 -0.33 -4.74
C SER A 27 13.07 0.41 -4.65
N PRO A 28 13.15 1.67 -5.12
CA PRO A 28 14.27 2.54 -4.81
C PRO A 28 14.55 2.60 -3.30
N ALA A 29 15.82 2.75 -2.92
CA ALA A 29 16.25 2.76 -1.51
C ALA A 29 15.51 3.80 -0.67
N THR A 30 15.28 5.00 -1.24
CA THR A 30 14.52 6.08 -0.59
C THR A 30 13.10 5.68 -0.25
N ILE A 31 12.43 4.91 -1.11
CA ILE A 31 11.06 4.41 -0.86
C ILE A 31 11.09 3.26 0.15
N ARG A 32 12.02 2.32 0.00
CA ARG A 32 12.17 1.18 0.91
C ARG A 32 12.36 1.66 2.35
N ASP A 33 13.24 2.63 2.57
CA ASP A 33 13.55 3.15 3.90
C ASP A 33 12.35 3.90 4.51
N ARG A 34 11.50 4.50 3.66
CA ARG A 34 10.22 5.09 4.07
C ARG A 34 9.17 4.06 4.49
N LEU A 35 9.18 2.83 3.96
CA LEU A 35 8.20 1.80 4.35
C LEU A 35 8.31 1.37 5.83
N ARG A 36 9.39 1.74 6.54
CA ARG A 36 9.59 1.46 7.98
C ARG A 36 9.35 -0.01 8.37
N ASN A 37 9.72 -0.93 7.48
CA ASN A 37 9.51 -2.37 7.65
C ASN A 37 8.04 -2.77 7.92
N TYR A 38 7.08 -2.00 7.40
CA TYR A 38 5.66 -2.23 7.59
C TYR A 38 4.85 -1.94 6.33
N CYS A 39 4.06 -2.93 5.90
CA CYS A 39 3.00 -2.79 4.91
C CYS A 39 1.69 -3.20 5.58
N GLY A 40 0.63 -2.42 5.38
CA GLY A 40 -0.65 -2.58 6.08
C GLY A 40 -1.68 -3.36 5.27
N SER A 41 -1.79 -3.08 3.97
CA SER A 41 -2.81 -3.65 3.09
C SER A 41 -2.31 -3.72 1.65
N VAL A 42 -2.94 -4.57 0.84
CA VAL A 42 -2.60 -4.80 -0.57
C VAL A 42 -3.85 -5.05 -1.40
N ALA A 43 -3.92 -4.48 -2.60
CA ALA A 43 -4.99 -4.77 -3.55
C ALA A 43 -4.48 -4.70 -4.99
N PHE A 44 -4.91 -5.64 -5.82
CA PHE A 44 -4.74 -5.57 -7.27
C PHE A 44 -5.76 -4.59 -7.87
N THR A 45 -5.37 -3.87 -8.91
CA THR A 45 -6.31 -3.15 -9.78
C THR A 45 -7.33 -4.12 -10.38
N ALA A 46 -8.50 -3.62 -10.81
CA ALA A 46 -9.57 -4.47 -11.32
C ALA A 46 -9.18 -5.31 -12.55
N ASP A 47 -8.28 -4.79 -13.41
CA ASP A 47 -7.70 -5.51 -14.54
C ASP A 47 -6.60 -6.51 -14.12
N GLY A 48 -6.16 -6.45 -12.87
CA GLY A 48 -5.11 -7.27 -12.28
C GLY A 48 -3.70 -6.97 -12.79
N HIS A 49 -3.48 -5.93 -13.59
CA HIS A 49 -2.16 -5.62 -14.17
C HIS A 49 -1.23 -4.91 -13.19
N GLN A 50 -1.77 -4.28 -12.16
CA GLN A 50 -1.04 -3.56 -11.13
C GLN A 50 -1.56 -3.93 -9.75
N PHE A 51 -0.79 -3.64 -8.71
CA PHE A 51 -1.26 -3.69 -7.34
C PHE A 51 -0.67 -2.54 -6.52
N GLY A 52 -1.42 -2.09 -5.52
CA GLY A 52 -0.97 -1.11 -4.55
C GLY A 52 -0.69 -1.78 -3.20
N VAL A 53 0.29 -1.26 -2.47
CA VAL A 53 0.63 -1.69 -1.11
C VAL A 53 0.71 -0.46 -0.21
N SER A 54 -0.11 -0.42 0.84
CA SER A 54 -0.13 0.68 1.80
C SER A 54 0.91 0.51 2.90
N SER A 55 1.46 1.62 3.39
CA SER A 55 2.35 1.68 4.54
C SER A 55 1.94 2.84 5.45
N PRO A 56 1.08 2.59 6.46
CA PRO A 56 0.66 3.62 7.41
C PRO A 56 1.84 4.30 8.09
N ARG A 57 2.79 3.47 8.56
CA ARG A 57 4.01 3.93 9.24
C ARG A 57 4.95 4.73 8.32
N GLY A 58 4.89 4.48 7.02
CA GLY A 58 5.64 5.24 6.03
C GLY A 58 4.92 6.48 5.51
N GLY A 59 3.60 6.59 5.74
CA GLY A 59 2.76 7.63 5.17
C GLY A 59 2.71 7.59 3.64
N LEU A 60 2.73 6.40 3.05
CA LEU A 60 2.66 6.25 1.60
C LEU A 60 1.95 4.96 1.15
N VAL A 61 1.57 4.96 -0.13
CA VAL A 61 1.13 3.79 -0.87
C VAL A 61 2.03 3.60 -2.08
N THR A 62 2.63 2.43 -2.23
CA THR A 62 3.45 2.07 -3.39
C THR A 62 2.61 1.35 -4.42
N ARG A 63 2.90 1.54 -5.71
CA ARG A 63 2.25 0.83 -6.81
C ARG A 63 3.28 0.03 -7.60
N TRP A 64 2.84 -1.13 -8.04
CA TRP A 64 3.67 -2.15 -8.67
C TRP A 64 2.93 -2.73 -9.86
N SER A 65 3.66 -3.16 -10.87
CA SER A 65 3.13 -4.04 -11.90
C SER A 65 2.97 -5.46 -11.36
N ARG A 66 2.11 -6.26 -12.01
CA ARG A 66 1.85 -7.67 -11.63
C ARG A 66 3.11 -8.54 -11.56
N ASP A 67 4.13 -8.26 -12.35
CA ASP A 67 5.41 -8.98 -12.36
C ASP A 67 6.40 -8.49 -11.28
N GLY A 68 6.04 -7.42 -10.58
CA GLY A 68 6.74 -6.91 -9.41
C GLY A 68 7.69 -5.75 -9.70
N THR A 69 7.61 -5.12 -10.87
CA THR A 69 8.32 -3.86 -11.11
C THR A 69 7.67 -2.73 -10.30
N TYR A 70 8.50 -1.98 -9.57
CA TYR A 70 8.07 -0.76 -8.90
C TYR A 70 7.67 0.29 -9.94
N LEU A 71 6.48 0.91 -9.78
CA LEU A 71 5.98 1.93 -10.68
C LEU A 71 6.13 3.32 -10.06
N ASP A 72 5.46 3.55 -8.92
CA ASP A 72 5.48 4.84 -8.22
C ASP A 72 5.04 4.69 -6.75
N ALA A 73 5.03 5.82 -6.04
CA ALA A 73 4.55 5.96 -4.69
C ALA A 73 3.72 7.24 -4.56
N HIS A 74 2.68 7.18 -3.73
CA HIS A 74 1.79 8.28 -3.45
C HIS A 74 1.78 8.56 -1.94
N ASP A 75 1.98 9.82 -1.57
CA ASP A 75 1.99 10.23 -0.18
C ASP A 75 0.56 10.28 0.36
N GLN A 76 0.30 9.50 1.41
CA GLN A 76 -0.95 9.51 2.13
C GLN A 76 -0.64 9.16 3.59
N THR A 77 -0.72 10.16 4.45
CA THR A 77 -0.45 10.00 5.89
C THR A 77 -1.40 8.98 6.47
N ASP A 78 -0.85 8.04 7.24
CA ASP A 78 -1.61 6.99 7.91
C ASP A 78 -2.49 6.15 6.97
N ALA A 79 -2.08 6.01 5.69
CA ALA A 79 -2.75 5.17 4.71
C ALA A 79 -2.82 3.72 5.19
N CYS A 80 -4.03 3.27 5.49
CA CYS A 80 -4.27 1.97 6.11
C CYS A 80 -4.85 0.97 5.10
N GLY A 81 -6.12 1.13 4.73
CA GLY A 81 -6.80 0.22 3.81
C GLY A 81 -6.56 0.59 2.35
N ILE A 82 -6.52 -0.43 1.49
CA ILE A 82 -6.54 -0.26 0.04
C ILE A 82 -7.55 -1.22 -0.58
N ALA A 83 -8.36 -0.72 -1.50
CA ALA A 83 -9.30 -1.53 -2.28
C ALA A 83 -9.35 -1.04 -3.73
N ALA A 84 -9.61 -1.96 -4.66
CA ALA A 84 -9.84 -1.62 -6.05
C ALA A 84 -11.33 -1.59 -6.38
N THR A 85 -11.71 -0.59 -7.15
CA THR A 85 -12.96 -0.53 -7.93
C THR A 85 -12.61 -0.72 -9.40
N ALA A 86 -13.62 -0.78 -10.27
CA ALA A 86 -13.40 -0.84 -11.72
C ALA A 86 -12.61 0.37 -12.26
N GLN A 87 -12.64 1.52 -11.56
CA GLN A 87 -12.04 2.78 -12.04
C GLN A 87 -10.73 3.15 -11.35
N ALA A 88 -10.51 2.70 -10.11
CA ALA A 88 -9.37 3.16 -9.32
C ALA A 88 -9.06 2.30 -8.09
N LEU A 89 -7.85 2.50 -7.55
CA LEU A 89 -7.51 2.17 -6.18
C LEU A 89 -8.00 3.27 -5.24
N TRP A 90 -8.59 2.87 -4.13
CA TRP A 90 -9.07 3.72 -3.05
C TRP A 90 -8.30 3.43 -1.78
N LEU A 91 -8.02 4.49 -1.02
CA LEU A 91 -7.21 4.47 0.18
C LEU A 91 -8.03 4.97 1.35
N SER A 92 -8.07 4.22 2.45
CA SER A 92 -8.53 4.75 3.73
C SER A 92 -7.33 5.21 4.57
N ASP A 93 -7.56 6.12 5.50
CA ASP A 93 -6.58 6.48 6.53
C ASP A 93 -7.19 6.58 7.94
N GLY A 94 -6.33 6.59 8.96
CA GLY A 94 -6.77 6.70 10.36
C GLY A 94 -7.33 8.07 10.75
N SER A 95 -7.32 9.06 9.85
CA SER A 95 -8.05 10.33 10.04
C SER A 95 -9.50 10.26 9.56
N GLY A 96 -9.95 9.09 9.10
CA GLY A 96 -11.34 8.90 8.66
C GLY A 96 -11.57 9.25 7.21
N ARG A 97 -10.52 9.36 6.38
CA ARG A 97 -10.66 9.71 4.97
C ARG A 97 -10.74 8.49 4.07
N LEU A 98 -11.40 8.67 2.93
CA LEU A 98 -11.39 7.76 1.80
C LEU A 98 -11.05 8.56 0.54
N VAL A 99 -9.85 8.36 0.00
CA VAL A 99 -9.33 9.10 -1.15
C VAL A 99 -9.00 8.17 -2.30
N ARG A 100 -9.07 8.69 -3.52
CA ARG A 100 -8.61 7.98 -4.71
C ARG A 100 -7.09 8.06 -4.77
N TYR A 101 -6.42 6.95 -5.09
CA TYR A 101 -4.98 6.93 -5.31
C TYR A 101 -4.57 7.96 -6.37
N GLY A 102 -3.59 8.81 -6.05
CA GLY A 102 -3.07 9.84 -6.96
C GLY A 102 -3.82 11.17 -6.90
N SER A 103 -4.93 11.27 -6.17
CA SER A 103 -5.60 12.54 -5.87
C SER A 103 -4.93 13.28 -4.72
N SER A 104 -5.29 14.54 -4.46
CA SER A 104 -4.85 15.20 -3.22
C SER A 104 -5.36 14.40 -2.00
N PRO A 105 -4.60 14.33 -0.90
CA PRO A 105 -5.06 13.71 0.36
C PRO A 105 -6.35 14.33 0.92
N ASN A 106 -6.72 15.53 0.44
CA ASN A 106 -7.95 16.24 0.77
C ASN A 106 -9.13 16.01 -0.18
N ASP A 107 -8.91 15.32 -1.28
CA ASP A 107 -9.93 15.14 -2.32
C ASP A 107 -10.61 13.78 -2.16
N GLY A 108 -11.47 13.67 -1.16
CA GLY A 108 -12.22 12.44 -0.87
C GLY A 108 -13.31 12.61 0.18
N ALA A 109 -13.95 11.50 0.54
CA ALA A 109 -14.91 11.47 1.63
C ALA A 109 -14.18 11.50 2.98
N HIS A 110 -14.81 12.10 4.00
CA HIS A 110 -14.22 12.24 5.33
C HIS A 110 -15.28 12.06 6.40
N TRP A 111 -15.03 11.12 7.31
CA TRP A 111 -15.82 10.84 8.50
C TRP A 111 -15.03 11.29 9.73
N GLN A 112 -15.32 12.49 10.23
CA GLN A 112 -14.52 13.17 11.26
C GLN A 112 -14.40 12.40 12.59
N GLU A 113 -15.37 11.52 12.88
CA GLU A 113 -15.42 10.73 14.11
C GLU A 113 -15.06 9.25 13.87
N THR A 114 -14.42 8.94 12.75
CA THR A 114 -14.05 7.58 12.36
C THR A 114 -12.55 7.47 12.14
N GLN A 115 -11.98 6.37 12.60
CA GLN A 115 -10.60 5.99 12.30
C GLN A 115 -10.64 4.65 11.58
N TRP A 116 -10.09 4.61 10.37
CA TRP A 116 -10.05 3.38 9.59
C TRP A 116 -8.80 2.57 9.93
N ASP A 117 -8.93 1.24 9.95
CA ASP A 117 -7.79 0.33 9.97
C ASP A 117 -7.46 -0.14 8.53
N ASN A 118 -6.57 -1.13 8.39
CA ASN A 118 -6.12 -1.67 7.12
C ASN A 118 -7.15 -2.50 6.29
N HIS A 119 -8.36 -2.75 6.80
CA HIS A 119 -9.39 -3.55 6.14
C HIS A 119 -10.37 -2.66 5.35
N LEU A 120 -10.13 -2.56 4.04
CA LEU A 120 -11.03 -1.91 3.09
C LEU A 120 -11.42 -2.90 1.99
N ARG A 121 -12.70 -2.95 1.62
CA ARG A 121 -13.20 -3.83 0.56
C ARG A 121 -14.25 -3.10 -0.28
N ALA A 122 -14.10 -3.17 -1.60
CA ALA A 122 -15.17 -2.81 -2.53
C ALA A 122 -16.18 -3.97 -2.63
N VAL A 123 -17.47 -3.65 -2.63
CA VAL A 123 -18.59 -4.60 -2.76
C VAL A 123 -19.30 -4.42 -4.09
#